data_AF-A0A0A1TRE3-F1
#
_entry.id   AF-A0A0A1TRE3-F1
#
_cell.length_a   1.000
_cell.length_b   1.000
_cell.length_c   1.000
_cell.angle_alpha   90.00
_cell.angle_beta   90.00
_cell.angle_gamma   90.00
#
_symmetry.space_group_name_H-M   'P 1'
#
loop_
_entity.id
_entity.type
_entity.pdbx_description
1 polymer ?
#
loop_
_entity_poly.entity_id
_entity_poly.type
_entity_poly.pdbx_seq_one_letter_code
_entity_poly.pdbx_strand_id
1 'polypeptide(L)'
;MAISKLALFAAGVSAIAISPHAAQRPLSTPAIGAFGGDFTCDLAPVLEPKGDGVRSAKDLFTSKKALETQVRRHQAIVRVPSISYDDFGDFDKDARWKPFDELHKVIRDTYPIVHKKAKLEIVNKYGLLYTVEGTDSSLKPNLMLAHQDVVPVADESTWTHPPFEAHFDGEWLWGRGSSDDKNSLTGLMSALEELLAQDSWKPRRTLIFAFGFDEECSGPRGAGELSKVLHKRYGDDGIATILDEGGLGMNRVGNTLFALPAVMEKGHIDIWFQLNVLGGHSSVPFPHTGIGIISEIVTKLEANPYPALLTKDVPSYAHMVCNARYAPNDQSEVAKMVRDDDLEGLAEYLVDYSPLSHFAIQTSQSVDMIQGGQKINAMPESISLGVNYRVAAQNSILEVQKNVVKYIQDVVNKYHLKVTAFEDDKDYQNSLASSDATPKTKEAVDYKGSLSITAREITQVSHITPSTGPVWDVLSGTLQHTFAFKGGNVVTAPECMTGNTDTRHYTKLTEHIFRFNPNKVNASENIHTIDERIRMDDHMDLVRFYYDYIRNLDAANL
;
A
#
# COMPACT_ATOMS: atom_id res chain seq x y z
N MET A 1 -66.69 -52.96 -22.47
CA MET A 1 -66.85 -52.95 -21.00
C MET A 1 -66.19 -51.69 -20.45
N ALA A 2 -66.96 -50.86 -19.74
CA ALA A 2 -66.60 -49.72 -18.85
C ALA A 2 -65.69 -48.60 -19.43
N ILE A 3 -66.12 -47.34 -19.65
CA ILE A 3 -66.76 -46.28 -18.83
C ILE A 3 -65.91 -45.76 -17.64
N SER A 4 -65.82 -44.42 -17.57
CA SER A 4 -65.49 -43.51 -16.44
C SER A 4 -64.02 -43.07 -16.32
N LYS A 5 -63.67 -41.82 -15.96
CA LYS A 5 -64.41 -40.60 -15.59
C LYS A 5 -63.40 -39.43 -15.52
N LEU A 6 -63.89 -38.23 -15.78
CA LEU A 6 -63.31 -36.93 -15.40
C LEU A 6 -63.06 -36.80 -13.88
N ALA A 7 -62.05 -36.01 -13.50
CA ALA A 7 -62.13 -35.09 -12.36
C ALA A 7 -61.14 -33.91 -12.50
N LEU A 8 -61.71 -32.70 -12.56
CA LEU A 8 -61.06 -31.41 -12.32
C LEU A 8 -60.66 -31.30 -10.84
N PHE A 9 -59.52 -30.66 -10.55
CA PHE A 9 -59.38 -29.79 -9.38
C PHE A 9 -58.47 -28.60 -9.72
N ALA A 10 -59.05 -27.41 -9.60
CA ALA A 10 -58.35 -26.14 -9.57
C ALA A 10 -57.72 -25.93 -8.18
N ALA A 11 -56.52 -25.38 -8.13
CA ALA A 11 -55.97 -24.79 -6.90
C ALA A 11 -54.97 -23.66 -7.24
N GLY A 12 -55.37 -22.44 -6.94
CA GLY A 12 -54.57 -21.43 -6.23
C GLY A 12 -53.30 -20.90 -6.90
N VAL A 13 -53.41 -19.69 -7.46
CA VAL A 13 -52.28 -18.77 -7.60
C VAL A 13 -51.79 -18.39 -6.20
N SER A 14 -50.55 -18.74 -5.88
CA SER A 14 -49.76 -18.03 -4.87
C SER A 14 -48.52 -17.48 -5.56
N ALA A 15 -48.54 -16.16 -5.81
CA ALA A 15 -47.37 -15.40 -6.22
C ALA A 15 -46.36 -15.43 -5.07
N ILE A 16 -45.33 -16.27 -5.18
CA ILE A 16 -44.17 -16.21 -4.32
C ILE A 16 -43.29 -15.07 -4.86
N ALA A 17 -43.25 -13.97 -4.12
CA ALA A 17 -42.28 -12.91 -4.33
C ALA A 17 -40.88 -13.49 -4.11
N ILE A 18 -40.11 -13.63 -5.20
CA ILE A 18 -38.70 -14.02 -5.15
C ILE A 18 -37.92 -12.78 -4.75
N SER A 19 -37.45 -12.73 -3.50
CA SER A 19 -36.45 -11.75 -3.07
C SER A 19 -35.12 -12.06 -3.79
N PRO A 20 -34.46 -11.11 -4.49
CA PRO A 20 -33.24 -11.34 -5.25
C PRO A 20 -31.97 -11.13 -4.39
N HIS A 21 -32.05 -11.37 -3.09
CA HIS A 21 -30.87 -11.36 -2.24
C HIS A 21 -30.17 -12.71 -2.43
N ALA A 22 -28.98 -12.69 -3.04
CA ALA A 22 -28.07 -13.81 -2.98
C ALA A 22 -27.70 -14.00 -1.51
N ALA A 23 -28.49 -14.80 -0.79
CA ALA A 23 -28.23 -15.12 0.59
C ALA A 23 -26.85 -15.77 0.63
N GLN A 24 -25.88 -15.08 1.24
CA GLN A 24 -24.64 -15.70 1.68
C GLN A 24 -25.02 -16.96 2.46
N ARG A 25 -24.27 -18.05 2.30
CA ARG A 25 -24.48 -19.19 3.20
C ARG A 25 -24.13 -18.71 4.60
N PRO A 26 -25.07 -18.66 5.56
CA PRO A 26 -24.67 -18.61 6.95
C PRO A 26 -23.94 -19.93 7.17
N LEU A 27 -22.64 -19.89 7.40
CA LEU A 27 -21.96 -21.06 7.90
C LEU A 27 -22.52 -21.31 9.30
N SER A 28 -23.25 -22.42 9.43
CA SER A 28 -23.20 -23.20 10.66
C SER A 28 -21.74 -23.24 11.08
N THR A 29 -21.41 -22.58 12.19
CA THR A 29 -20.09 -22.61 12.81
C THR A 29 -19.64 -24.06 12.80
N PRO A 30 -18.70 -24.48 11.94
CA PRO A 30 -18.12 -25.78 12.17
C PRO A 30 -17.41 -25.61 13.50
N ALA A 31 -17.73 -26.46 14.46
CA ALA A 31 -16.96 -26.61 15.68
C ALA A 31 -15.58 -27.18 15.28
N ILE A 32 -14.79 -26.37 14.59
CA ILE A 32 -13.37 -26.60 14.45
C ILE A 32 -12.83 -26.17 15.80
N GLY A 33 -12.26 -27.13 16.53
CA GLY A 33 -11.78 -26.95 17.90
C GLY A 33 -10.95 -25.67 18.02
N ALA A 34 -10.95 -25.09 19.23
CA ALA A 34 -10.25 -23.85 19.54
C ALA A 34 -8.86 -23.82 18.87
N PHE A 35 -8.71 -22.94 17.88
CA PHE A 35 -7.42 -22.65 17.29
C PHE A 35 -6.58 -21.97 18.39
N GLY A 36 -5.41 -22.51 18.68
CA GLY A 36 -4.53 -21.99 19.74
C GLY A 36 -3.91 -20.65 19.36
N GLY A 37 -4.65 -19.55 19.52
CA GLY A 37 -4.17 -18.19 19.33
C GLY A 37 -5.19 -17.16 19.79
N ASP A 38 -4.74 -15.95 20.13
CA ASP A 38 -5.62 -14.86 20.57
C ASP A 38 -6.52 -14.32 19.44
N PHE A 39 -6.06 -14.42 18.18
CA PHE A 39 -6.86 -14.06 17.00
C PHE A 39 -7.62 -15.27 16.42
N THR A 40 -8.93 -15.13 16.26
CA THR A 40 -9.84 -16.22 15.87
C THR A 40 -10.40 -16.12 14.44
N CYS A 41 -10.15 -15.00 13.76
CA CYS A 41 -10.77 -14.63 12.49
C CYS A 41 -12.31 -14.74 12.51
N ASP A 42 -12.97 -14.15 13.50
CA ASP A 42 -14.43 -14.06 13.49
C ASP A 42 -14.88 -12.95 12.53
N LEU A 43 -15.88 -13.25 11.70
CA LEU A 43 -16.41 -12.28 10.73
C LEU A 43 -17.36 -11.30 11.40
N ALA A 44 -17.12 -10.01 11.14
CA ALA A 44 -18.07 -8.96 11.42
C ALA A 44 -19.42 -9.22 10.74
N PRO A 45 -20.54 -8.72 11.27
CA PRO A 45 -21.81 -8.76 10.56
C PRO A 45 -21.70 -8.06 9.20
N VAL A 46 -22.38 -8.60 8.19
CA VAL A 46 -22.51 -7.94 6.88
C VAL A 46 -23.15 -6.57 7.09
N LEU A 47 -22.54 -5.52 6.51
CA LEU A 47 -22.98 -4.15 6.68
C LEU A 47 -23.44 -3.58 5.34
N GLU A 48 -24.74 -3.61 5.11
CA GLU A 48 -25.39 -2.95 3.98
C GLU A 48 -25.63 -1.46 4.29
N PRO A 49 -25.35 -0.55 3.33
CA PRO A 49 -25.69 0.86 3.48
C PRO A 49 -27.16 1.07 3.85
N LYS A 50 -27.41 2.04 4.74
CA LYS A 50 -28.76 2.32 5.26
C LYS A 50 -29.79 2.51 4.13
N GLY A 51 -30.97 1.92 4.28
CA GLY A 51 -32.13 2.14 3.40
C GLY A 51 -32.79 3.51 3.61
N ASP A 52 -32.05 4.59 3.40
CA ASP A 52 -32.45 6.00 3.62
C ASP A 52 -32.97 6.71 2.36
N GLY A 53 -33.20 5.96 1.27
CA GLY A 53 -33.64 6.48 -0.02
C GLY A 53 -32.52 6.94 -0.96
N VAL A 54 -31.26 6.91 -0.49
CA VAL A 54 -30.08 7.08 -1.35
C VAL A 54 -29.90 5.80 -2.18
N ARG A 55 -29.63 5.98 -3.47
CA ARG A 55 -29.46 4.87 -4.44
C ARG A 55 -28.32 3.95 -4.01
N SER A 56 -28.48 2.66 -4.26
CA SER A 56 -27.44 1.67 -3.95
C SER A 56 -26.26 1.80 -4.91
N ALA A 57 -25.06 1.38 -4.49
CA ALA A 57 -23.90 1.30 -5.37
C ALA A 57 -24.17 0.40 -6.58
N LYS A 58 -24.91 -0.69 -6.39
CA LYS A 58 -25.33 -1.59 -7.49
C LYS A 58 -26.17 -0.88 -8.55
N ASP A 59 -27.11 -0.02 -8.14
CA ASP A 59 -27.94 0.73 -9.09
C ASP A 59 -27.16 1.80 -9.85
N LEU A 60 -26.09 2.32 -9.26
CA LEU A 60 -25.27 3.39 -9.83
C LEU A 60 -24.16 2.85 -10.74
N PHE A 61 -23.54 1.73 -10.36
CA PHE A 61 -22.25 1.29 -10.90
C PHE A 61 -22.29 -0.12 -11.52
N THR A 62 -23.42 -0.58 -12.04
CA THR A 62 -23.50 -1.90 -12.74
C THR A 62 -23.93 -1.81 -14.21
N SER A 63 -24.46 -0.66 -14.65
CA SER A 63 -24.91 -0.51 -16.05
C SER A 63 -23.75 -0.28 -17.02
N LYS A 64 -23.94 -0.65 -18.31
CA LYS A 64 -22.98 -0.32 -19.38
C LYS A 64 -22.67 1.18 -19.46
N LYS A 65 -23.69 2.03 -19.28
CA LYS A 65 -23.53 3.49 -19.24
C LYS A 65 -22.65 3.96 -18.06
N ALA A 66 -22.76 3.28 -16.93
CA ALA A 66 -21.92 3.58 -15.76
C ALA A 66 -20.46 3.22 -16.05
N LEU A 67 -20.19 2.04 -16.64
CA LEU A 67 -18.87 1.65 -17.11
C LEU A 67 -18.29 2.66 -18.10
N GLU A 68 -19.03 3.02 -19.15
CA GLU A 68 -18.61 4.04 -20.14
C GLU A 68 -18.34 5.41 -19.49
N THR A 69 -19.02 5.73 -18.38
CA THR A 69 -18.76 6.96 -17.63
C THR A 69 -17.47 6.86 -16.83
N GLN A 70 -17.23 5.74 -16.13
CA GLN A 70 -15.99 5.54 -15.39
C GLN A 70 -14.77 5.47 -16.30
N VAL A 71 -14.87 4.76 -17.44
CA VAL A 71 -13.81 4.76 -18.45
C VAL A 71 -13.46 6.18 -18.88
N ARG A 72 -14.46 7.02 -19.21
CA ARG A 72 -14.20 8.41 -19.62
C ARG A 72 -13.57 9.26 -18.51
N ARG A 73 -14.04 9.11 -17.26
CA ARG A 73 -13.49 9.83 -16.10
C ARG A 73 -12.04 9.44 -15.89
N HIS A 74 -11.76 8.13 -15.85
CA HIS A 74 -10.41 7.62 -15.63
C HIS A 74 -9.46 7.99 -16.77
N GLN A 75 -9.90 7.84 -18.03
CA GLN A 75 -9.17 8.30 -19.21
C GLN A 75 -8.78 9.78 -19.15
N ALA A 76 -9.68 10.65 -18.68
CA ALA A 76 -9.40 12.07 -18.58
C ALA A 76 -8.21 12.34 -17.65
N ILE A 77 -8.17 11.69 -16.48
CA ILE A 77 -7.11 11.87 -15.48
C ILE A 77 -5.81 11.18 -15.93
N VAL A 78 -5.86 9.96 -16.48
CA VAL A 78 -4.69 9.20 -16.94
C VAL A 78 -3.97 9.92 -18.09
N ARG A 79 -4.69 10.63 -18.97
CA ARG A 79 -4.08 11.38 -20.09
C ARG A 79 -3.18 12.53 -19.66
N VAL A 80 -3.26 12.99 -18.41
CA VAL A 80 -2.41 14.07 -17.92
C VAL A 80 -1.12 13.49 -17.34
N PRO A 81 0.06 13.79 -17.89
CA PRO A 81 1.32 13.22 -17.44
C PRO A 81 1.86 13.94 -16.19
N SER A 82 1.20 13.73 -15.04
CA SER A 82 1.58 14.23 -13.71
C SER A 82 2.78 13.50 -13.14
N ILE A 83 3.89 13.46 -13.88
CA ILE A 83 5.07 12.67 -13.52
C ILE A 83 5.82 13.35 -12.37
N SER A 84 6.20 12.57 -11.36
CA SER A 84 7.08 13.00 -10.27
C SER A 84 8.53 12.54 -10.48
N TYR A 85 9.47 13.32 -9.92
CA TYR A 85 10.90 13.10 -10.07
C TYR A 85 11.61 13.38 -8.75
N ASP A 86 12.56 12.51 -8.38
CA ASP A 86 13.35 12.64 -7.15
C ASP A 86 14.13 13.96 -7.06
N ASP A 87 14.45 14.56 -8.20
CA ASP A 87 15.23 15.79 -8.34
C ASP A 87 14.36 17.03 -8.63
N PHE A 88 13.10 17.02 -8.22
CA PHE A 88 12.19 18.15 -8.44
C PHE A 88 12.73 19.47 -7.88
N GLY A 89 12.78 20.49 -8.74
CA GLY A 89 13.10 21.86 -8.35
C GLY A 89 11.95 22.58 -7.67
N ASP A 90 12.17 23.86 -7.36
CA ASP A 90 11.14 24.75 -6.83
C ASP A 90 9.97 24.91 -7.83
N PHE A 91 8.73 25.04 -7.33
CA PHE A 91 7.51 25.12 -8.14
C PHE A 91 7.57 26.18 -9.25
N ASP A 92 8.11 27.37 -8.96
CA ASP A 92 8.14 28.48 -9.91
C ASP A 92 9.31 28.40 -10.92
N LYS A 93 10.23 27.45 -10.73
CA LYS A 93 11.45 27.32 -11.56
C LYS A 93 11.45 26.05 -12.41
N ASP A 94 10.75 25.01 -11.97
CA ASP A 94 10.72 23.72 -12.64
C ASP A 94 9.44 23.56 -13.46
N ALA A 95 9.58 23.59 -14.79
CA ALA A 95 8.45 23.48 -15.70
C ALA A 95 7.78 22.09 -15.67
N ARG A 96 8.42 21.08 -15.06
CA ARG A 96 7.85 19.74 -14.88
C ARG A 96 6.63 19.72 -13.96
N TRP A 97 6.37 20.80 -13.20
CA TRP A 97 5.13 20.97 -12.42
C TRP A 97 3.88 21.34 -13.25
N LYS A 98 4.05 21.85 -14.48
CA LYS A 98 2.93 22.32 -15.31
C LYS A 98 1.82 21.30 -15.57
N PRO A 99 2.09 19.98 -15.74
CA PRO A 99 1.03 19.00 -15.89
C PRO A 99 0.04 18.97 -14.71
N PHE A 100 0.46 19.29 -13.49
CA PHE A 100 -0.45 19.36 -12.34
C PHE A 100 -1.46 20.51 -12.44
N ASP A 101 -1.07 21.65 -13.03
CA ASP A 101 -2.02 22.74 -13.32
C ASP A 101 -3.13 22.27 -14.28
N GLU A 102 -2.78 21.43 -15.26
CA GLU A 102 -3.74 20.86 -16.20
C GLU A 102 -4.59 19.77 -15.53
N LEU A 103 -3.96 18.89 -14.74
CA LEU A 103 -4.64 17.85 -13.98
C LEU A 103 -5.76 18.43 -13.11
N HIS A 104 -5.49 19.52 -12.39
CA HIS A 104 -6.48 20.18 -11.55
C HIS A 104 -7.68 20.73 -12.35
N LYS A 105 -7.45 21.23 -13.58
CA LYS A 105 -8.57 21.64 -14.45
C LYS A 105 -9.38 20.43 -14.88
N VAL A 106 -8.71 19.36 -15.30
CA VAL A 106 -9.36 18.13 -15.75
C VAL A 106 -10.16 17.49 -14.62
N ILE A 107 -9.62 17.43 -13.39
CA ILE A 107 -10.33 16.96 -12.20
C ILE A 107 -11.59 17.81 -11.95
N ARG A 108 -11.47 19.14 -11.99
CA ARG A 108 -12.62 20.05 -11.83
C ARG A 108 -13.71 19.83 -12.87
N ASP A 109 -13.32 19.68 -14.12
CA ASP A 109 -14.27 19.53 -15.23
C ASP A 109 -14.90 18.13 -15.25
N THR A 110 -14.19 17.13 -14.73
CA THR A 110 -14.65 15.73 -14.61
C THR A 110 -15.63 15.51 -13.45
N TYR A 111 -15.46 16.26 -12.35
CA TYR A 111 -16.25 16.14 -11.11
C TYR A 111 -16.88 17.47 -10.68
N PRO A 112 -17.80 18.03 -11.50
CA PRO A 112 -18.36 19.35 -11.27
C PRO A 112 -19.23 19.44 -10.01
N ILE A 113 -19.90 18.36 -9.59
CA ILE A 113 -20.75 18.39 -8.38
C ILE A 113 -19.88 18.42 -7.13
N VAL A 114 -18.80 17.63 -7.08
CA VAL A 114 -17.80 17.71 -6.00
C VAL A 114 -17.29 19.14 -5.86
N HIS A 115 -16.85 19.77 -6.96
CA HIS A 115 -16.32 21.14 -6.90
C HIS A 115 -17.36 22.21 -6.56
N LYS A 116 -18.65 21.90 -6.75
CA LYS A 116 -19.75 22.79 -6.36
C LYS A 116 -20.14 22.63 -4.89
N LYS A 117 -20.08 21.41 -4.34
CA LYS A 117 -20.66 21.06 -3.04
C LYS A 117 -19.61 20.81 -1.95
N ALA A 118 -18.40 20.42 -2.28
CA ALA A 118 -17.28 20.27 -1.34
C ALA A 118 -16.46 21.56 -1.27
N LYS A 119 -15.87 21.83 -0.10
CA LYS A 119 -14.88 22.89 0.07
C LYS A 119 -13.52 22.35 -0.39
N LEU A 120 -12.88 23.00 -1.36
CA LEU A 120 -11.52 22.68 -1.80
C LEU A 120 -10.51 23.68 -1.20
N GLU A 121 -9.49 23.16 -0.53
CA GLU A 121 -8.29 23.87 -0.12
C GLU A 121 -7.10 23.36 -0.93
N ILE A 122 -6.29 24.26 -1.50
CA ILE A 122 -5.05 23.90 -2.19
C ILE A 122 -3.88 24.09 -1.22
N VAL A 123 -3.23 23.01 -0.84
CA VAL A 123 -2.13 22.97 0.14
C VAL A 123 -0.80 22.82 -0.60
N ASN A 124 0.19 23.64 -0.24
CA ASN A 124 1.54 23.62 -0.81
C ASN A 124 1.57 23.53 -2.36
N LYS A 125 0.79 24.40 -3.02
CA LYS A 125 0.61 24.54 -4.49
C LYS A 125 -0.23 23.46 -5.18
N TYR A 126 -0.02 22.18 -4.89
CA TYR A 126 -0.67 21.07 -5.64
C TYR A 126 -1.43 20.05 -4.79
N GLY A 127 -1.35 20.11 -3.46
CA GLY A 127 -2.11 19.22 -2.59
C GLY A 127 -3.59 19.58 -2.59
N LEU A 128 -4.46 18.62 -2.92
CA LEU A 128 -5.90 18.85 -2.98
C LEU A 128 -6.55 18.35 -1.68
N LEU A 129 -7.18 19.25 -0.93
CA LEU A 129 -7.91 18.90 0.28
C LEU A 129 -9.39 19.25 0.10
N TYR A 130 -10.22 18.24 -0.16
CA TYR A 130 -11.68 18.40 -0.23
C TYR A 130 -12.30 18.09 1.13
N THR A 131 -13.24 18.92 1.56
CA THR A 131 -14.01 18.72 2.79
C THR A 131 -15.51 18.82 2.48
N VAL A 132 -16.26 17.79 2.88
CA VAL A 132 -17.73 17.82 2.93
C VAL A 132 -18.13 17.84 4.39
N GLU A 133 -18.65 18.98 4.84
CA GLU A 133 -19.01 19.16 6.24
C GLU A 133 -20.18 18.26 6.64
N GLY A 134 -20.00 17.54 7.75
CA GLY A 134 -21.02 16.71 8.36
C GLY A 134 -22.06 17.53 9.12
N THR A 135 -23.23 16.96 9.36
CA THR A 135 -24.26 17.60 10.19
C THR A 135 -23.97 17.53 11.69
N ASP A 136 -23.07 16.66 12.14
CA ASP A 136 -22.68 16.48 13.53
C ASP A 136 -21.18 16.74 13.71
N SER A 137 -20.84 17.93 14.22
CA SER A 137 -19.46 18.35 14.45
C SER A 137 -18.79 17.69 15.65
N SER A 138 -19.50 16.86 16.42
CA SER A 138 -18.92 16.10 17.55
C SER A 138 -18.25 14.80 17.11
N LEU A 139 -18.53 14.33 15.88
CA LEU A 139 -17.92 13.12 15.33
C LEU A 139 -16.56 13.43 14.71
N LYS A 140 -15.54 12.63 15.02
CA LYS A 140 -14.24 12.66 14.32
C LYS A 140 -14.48 12.42 12.82
N PRO A 141 -13.88 13.19 11.90
CA PRO A 141 -14.06 12.99 10.46
C PRO A 141 -13.43 11.68 9.96
N ASN A 142 -13.82 11.24 8.76
CA ASN A 142 -13.09 10.20 8.03
C ASN A 142 -12.16 10.83 7.01
N LEU A 143 -11.00 10.22 6.79
CA LEU A 143 -10.02 10.67 5.81
C LEU A 143 -9.81 9.60 4.73
N MET A 144 -9.97 9.99 3.47
CA MET A 144 -9.66 9.19 2.30
C MET A 144 -8.45 9.80 1.59
N LEU A 145 -7.47 8.98 1.29
CA LEU A 145 -6.23 9.34 0.64
C LEU A 145 -6.18 8.73 -0.77
N ALA A 146 -5.40 9.39 -1.63
CA ALA A 146 -4.93 8.92 -2.92
C ALA A 146 -3.80 9.88 -3.34
N HIS A 147 -3.03 9.56 -4.36
CA HIS A 147 -2.07 10.52 -4.94
C HIS A 147 -2.35 10.84 -6.41
N GLN A 148 -1.76 11.94 -6.85
CA GLN A 148 -2.00 12.50 -8.19
C GLN A 148 -0.88 12.17 -9.17
N ASP A 149 0.32 11.94 -8.64
CA ASP A 149 1.52 11.78 -9.41
C ASP A 149 1.68 10.35 -9.91
N VAL A 150 2.69 10.14 -10.76
CA VAL A 150 3.01 8.85 -11.35
C VAL A 150 4.51 8.77 -11.57
N VAL A 151 5.09 7.57 -11.54
CA VAL A 151 6.50 7.39 -11.91
C VAL A 151 6.80 7.78 -13.37
N PRO A 152 8.07 8.12 -13.69
CA PRO A 152 8.51 8.37 -15.06
C PRO A 152 8.29 7.18 -16.03
N VAL A 153 8.24 7.51 -17.31
CA VAL A 153 8.31 6.52 -18.40
C VAL A 153 9.71 6.59 -19.01
N ALA A 154 10.46 5.50 -18.90
CA ALA A 154 11.84 5.44 -19.39
C ALA A 154 11.93 5.52 -20.93
N ASP A 155 11.09 4.74 -21.62
CA ASP A 155 11.04 4.71 -23.08
C ASP A 155 9.60 4.42 -23.55
N GLU A 156 8.92 5.45 -24.06
CA GLU A 156 7.55 5.33 -24.55
C GLU A 156 7.42 4.32 -25.71
N SER A 157 8.48 4.07 -26.49
CA SER A 157 8.44 3.17 -27.64
C SER A 157 8.34 1.69 -27.25
N THR A 158 8.58 1.38 -25.98
CA THR A 158 8.45 0.02 -25.43
C THR A 158 7.02 -0.33 -25.03
N TRP A 159 6.11 0.64 -25.02
CA TRP A 159 4.72 0.43 -24.65
C TRP A 159 3.88 -0.05 -25.84
N THR A 160 2.98 -0.99 -25.59
CA THR A 160 1.99 -1.46 -26.56
C THR A 160 1.05 -0.33 -26.97
N HIS A 161 0.66 0.52 -26.01
CA HIS A 161 -0.10 1.74 -26.21
C HIS A 161 0.65 2.91 -25.57
N PRO A 162 0.74 4.10 -26.22
CA PRO A 162 1.37 5.27 -25.61
C PRO A 162 0.89 5.50 -24.16
N PRO A 163 1.81 5.70 -23.21
CA PRO A 163 1.54 5.61 -21.77
C PRO A 163 0.49 6.59 -21.27
N PHE A 164 0.31 7.72 -21.96
CA PHE A 164 -0.68 8.75 -21.61
C PHE A 164 -1.81 8.88 -22.65
N GLU A 165 -2.02 7.88 -23.52
CA GLU A 165 -3.21 7.83 -24.40
C GLU A 165 -4.48 7.49 -23.60
N ALA A 166 -4.31 6.73 -22.52
CA ALA A 166 -5.37 6.08 -21.76
C ALA A 166 -6.23 5.18 -22.66
N HIS A 167 -5.60 4.21 -23.33
CA HIS A 167 -6.26 3.35 -24.30
C HIS A 167 -7.19 2.36 -23.59
N PHE A 168 -8.46 2.30 -23.99
CA PHE A 168 -9.41 1.30 -23.47
C PHE A 168 -9.75 0.29 -24.57
N ASP A 169 -9.39 -0.97 -24.37
CA ASP A 169 -9.57 -2.03 -25.37
C ASP A 169 -10.93 -2.77 -25.28
N GLY A 170 -11.76 -2.39 -24.31
CA GLY A 170 -13.04 -3.04 -24.00
C GLY A 170 -13.04 -3.81 -22.68
N GLU A 171 -11.86 -4.09 -22.12
CA GLU A 171 -11.67 -4.79 -20.85
C GLU A 171 -10.69 -4.02 -19.94
N TRP A 172 -9.53 -3.66 -20.48
CA TRP A 172 -8.43 -2.99 -19.81
C TRP A 172 -8.33 -1.53 -20.21
N LEU A 173 -8.07 -0.67 -19.22
CA LEU A 173 -7.56 0.67 -19.45
C LEU A 173 -6.04 0.65 -19.30
N TRP A 174 -5.34 0.93 -20.39
CA TRP A 174 -3.89 0.96 -20.49
C TRP A 174 -3.39 2.40 -20.33
N GLY A 175 -2.40 2.58 -19.46
CA GLY A 175 -1.70 3.86 -19.30
C GLY A 175 -0.99 3.98 -17.95
N ARG A 176 0.06 4.80 -17.91
CA ARG A 176 0.77 5.12 -16.68
C ARG A 176 -0.17 5.82 -15.69
N GLY A 177 -0.26 5.28 -14.49
CA GLY A 177 -1.18 5.68 -13.43
C GLY A 177 -2.61 5.20 -13.61
N SER A 178 -2.91 4.37 -14.62
CA SER A 178 -4.22 3.74 -14.73
C SER A 178 -4.50 2.81 -13.55
N SER A 179 -3.47 2.26 -12.91
CA SER A 179 -3.59 1.57 -11.63
C SER A 179 -3.09 2.45 -10.47
N ASP A 180 -1.86 2.93 -10.51
CA ASP A 180 -1.18 3.56 -9.37
C ASP A 180 -0.97 5.07 -9.55
N ASP A 181 -1.70 5.96 -8.87
CA ASP A 181 -2.89 5.69 -8.03
C ASP A 181 -4.10 6.48 -8.51
N LYS A 182 -4.10 6.88 -9.79
CA LYS A 182 -5.26 7.58 -10.35
C LYS A 182 -6.51 6.70 -10.34
N ASN A 183 -6.37 5.38 -10.19
CA ASN A 183 -7.47 4.45 -9.96
C ASN A 183 -8.24 4.76 -8.67
N SER A 184 -7.53 4.95 -7.54
CA SER A 184 -8.18 5.30 -6.26
C SER A 184 -8.70 6.71 -6.29
N LEU A 185 -7.91 7.67 -6.79
CA LEU A 185 -8.33 9.06 -6.93
C LEU A 185 -9.65 9.15 -7.71
N THR A 186 -9.72 8.52 -8.88
CA THR A 186 -10.92 8.57 -9.73
C THR A 186 -12.08 7.80 -9.13
N GLY A 187 -11.83 6.67 -8.46
CA GLY A 187 -12.85 5.89 -7.75
C GLY A 187 -13.47 6.67 -6.59
N LEU A 188 -12.65 7.27 -5.73
CA LEU A 188 -13.09 8.10 -4.60
C LEU A 188 -13.88 9.31 -5.08
N MET A 189 -13.37 10.02 -6.10
CA MET A 189 -14.05 11.18 -6.68
C MET A 189 -15.37 10.78 -7.36
N SER A 190 -15.44 9.62 -8.00
CA SER A 190 -16.68 9.11 -8.60
C SER A 190 -17.72 8.72 -7.55
N ALA A 191 -17.30 8.06 -6.47
CA ALA A 191 -18.20 7.74 -5.36
C ALA A 191 -18.75 9.03 -4.72
N LEU A 192 -17.89 10.02 -4.47
CA LEU A 192 -18.27 11.29 -3.90
C LEU A 192 -19.19 12.12 -4.83
N GLU A 193 -18.91 12.15 -6.13
CA GLU A 193 -19.73 12.84 -7.13
C GLU A 193 -21.16 12.27 -7.15
N GLU A 194 -21.33 10.94 -7.14
CA GLU A 194 -22.66 10.31 -7.13
C GLU A 194 -23.40 10.46 -5.79
N LEU A 195 -22.68 10.47 -4.67
CA LEU A 195 -23.27 10.76 -3.36
C LEU A 195 -23.77 12.20 -3.29
N LEU A 196 -22.93 13.17 -3.68
CA LEU A 196 -23.28 14.59 -3.66
C LEU A 196 -24.31 14.97 -4.72
N ALA A 197 -24.46 14.20 -5.80
CA ALA A 197 -25.52 14.39 -6.79
C ALA A 197 -26.92 14.15 -6.22
N GLN A 198 -27.03 13.41 -5.11
CA GLN A 198 -28.30 13.07 -4.48
C GLN A 198 -28.63 14.09 -3.38
N ASP A 199 -29.52 15.04 -3.66
CA ASP A 199 -29.86 16.12 -2.72
C ASP A 199 -30.42 15.64 -1.37
N SER A 200 -30.91 14.40 -1.29
CA SER A 200 -31.36 13.76 -0.06
C SER A 200 -30.21 13.29 0.85
N TRP A 201 -29.00 13.14 0.32
CA TRP A 201 -27.85 12.70 1.10
C TRP A 201 -27.10 13.90 1.67
N LYS A 202 -26.90 13.87 2.98
CA LYS A 202 -26.02 14.77 3.72
C LYS A 202 -25.26 13.92 4.73
N PRO A 203 -23.92 13.96 4.74
CA PRO A 203 -23.18 13.14 5.68
C PRO A 203 -23.41 13.64 7.09
N ARG A 204 -23.54 12.72 8.04
CA ARG A 204 -23.55 13.01 9.46
C ARG A 204 -22.16 13.42 9.94
N ARG A 205 -21.13 12.70 9.51
CA ARG A 205 -19.71 12.92 9.86
C ARG A 205 -19.01 13.71 8.74
N THR A 206 -18.10 14.61 9.10
CA THR A 206 -17.30 15.31 8.08
C THR A 206 -16.44 14.31 7.29
N LEU A 207 -16.45 14.43 5.96
CA LEU A 207 -15.64 13.61 5.06
C LEU A 207 -14.51 14.47 4.50
N ILE A 208 -13.30 13.93 4.54
CA ILE A 208 -12.09 14.59 4.08
C ILE A 208 -11.44 13.72 3.02
N PHE A 209 -11.09 14.31 1.89
CA PHE A 209 -10.31 13.68 0.84
C PHE A 209 -9.03 14.50 0.67
N ALA A 210 -7.87 13.88 0.90
CA ALA A 210 -6.58 14.53 0.78
C ALA A 210 -5.76 13.83 -0.32
N PHE A 211 -5.47 14.54 -1.40
CA PHE A 211 -4.72 14.00 -2.52
C PHE A 211 -3.32 14.60 -2.61
N GLY A 212 -2.31 13.75 -2.37
CA GLY A 212 -0.89 14.05 -2.52
C GLY A 212 -0.51 14.30 -3.98
N PHE A 213 0.74 14.71 -4.23
CA PHE A 213 1.24 15.01 -5.58
C PHE A 213 2.72 14.68 -5.79
N ASP A 214 3.33 14.00 -4.83
CA ASP A 214 4.72 13.56 -4.87
C ASP A 214 4.92 12.25 -4.09
N GLU A 215 3.91 11.38 -4.02
CA GLU A 215 3.95 10.10 -3.27
C GLU A 215 5.09 9.21 -3.79
N GLU A 216 5.25 9.16 -5.11
CA GLU A 216 6.27 8.33 -5.79
C GLU A 216 7.70 8.81 -5.47
N CYS A 217 7.83 9.97 -4.84
CA CYS A 217 9.07 10.52 -4.27
C CYS A 217 8.98 10.65 -2.73
N SER A 218 8.23 9.75 -2.08
CA SER A 218 7.94 9.67 -0.64
C SER A 218 7.02 10.74 -0.04
N GLY A 219 6.35 11.57 -0.84
CA GLY A 219 5.28 12.47 -0.41
C GLY A 219 5.64 13.69 0.47
N PRO A 220 6.88 14.21 0.56
CA PRO A 220 7.23 15.24 1.55
C PRO A 220 6.54 16.60 1.30
N ARG A 221 6.23 16.96 0.06
CA ARG A 221 5.61 18.25 -0.31
C ARG A 221 4.09 18.17 -0.42
N GLY A 222 3.55 16.99 -0.75
CA GLY A 222 2.14 16.67 -0.82
C GLY A 222 1.60 16.22 0.53
N ALA A 223 1.62 14.91 0.79
CA ALA A 223 1.07 14.34 2.02
C ALA A 223 1.72 14.87 3.29
N GLY A 224 3.03 15.12 3.28
CA GLY A 224 3.75 15.73 4.40
C GLY A 224 3.17 17.10 4.81
N GLU A 225 2.74 17.92 3.86
CA GLU A 225 2.12 19.23 4.13
C GLU A 225 0.61 19.14 4.41
N LEU A 226 -0.11 18.27 3.70
CA LEU A 226 -1.52 17.97 3.96
C LEU A 226 -1.71 17.44 5.39
N SER A 227 -0.84 16.53 5.83
CA SER A 227 -0.84 16.00 7.19
C SER A 227 -0.63 17.11 8.23
N LYS A 228 0.29 18.06 8.01
CA LYS A 228 0.48 19.19 8.93
C LYS A 228 -0.79 20.05 9.07
N VAL A 229 -1.50 20.29 7.96
CA VAL A 229 -2.77 21.02 7.97
C VAL A 229 -3.84 20.26 8.77
N LEU A 230 -3.98 18.96 8.53
CA LEU A 230 -4.95 18.11 9.22
C LEU A 230 -4.62 17.92 10.70
N HIS A 231 -3.35 17.69 11.04
CA HIS A 231 -2.89 17.54 12.42
C HIS A 231 -3.09 18.82 13.22
N LYS A 232 -2.82 19.98 12.63
CA LYS A 232 -3.15 21.27 13.25
C LYS A 232 -4.66 21.45 13.50
N ARG A 233 -5.50 20.86 12.65
CA ARG A 233 -6.97 21.01 12.70
C ARG A 233 -7.62 20.03 13.68
N TYR A 234 -7.14 18.80 13.75
CA TYR A 234 -7.78 17.70 14.47
C TYR A 234 -6.95 17.13 15.63
N GLY A 235 -5.64 17.37 15.66
CA GLY A 235 -4.74 16.87 16.70
C GLY A 235 -4.38 15.39 16.57
N ASP A 236 -3.73 14.86 17.60
CA ASP A 236 -3.47 13.43 17.74
C ASP A 236 -4.78 12.67 17.93
N ASP A 237 -4.95 11.54 17.24
CA ASP A 237 -6.19 10.74 17.25
C ASP A 237 -7.46 11.55 16.91
N GLY A 238 -7.32 12.61 16.12
CA GLY A 238 -8.41 13.50 15.73
C GLY A 238 -9.30 12.98 14.58
N ILE A 239 -8.90 11.90 13.90
CA ILE A 239 -9.57 11.31 12.75
C ILE A 239 -10.13 9.93 13.13
N ALA A 240 -11.32 9.57 12.65
CA ALA A 240 -11.95 8.29 12.97
C ALA A 240 -11.28 7.10 12.26
N THR A 241 -10.94 7.28 10.98
CA THR A 241 -10.29 6.27 10.14
C THR A 241 -9.58 6.94 8.97
N ILE A 242 -8.51 6.31 8.50
CA ILE A 242 -7.81 6.64 7.26
C ILE A 242 -7.94 5.44 6.32
N LEU A 243 -8.36 5.69 5.09
CA LEU A 243 -8.26 4.75 3.98
C LEU A 243 -7.29 5.31 2.93
N ASP A 244 -6.31 4.51 2.55
CA ASP A 244 -5.35 4.82 1.48
C ASP A 244 -5.23 3.63 0.51
N GLU A 245 -4.43 3.78 -0.53
CA GLU A 245 -4.09 2.70 -1.46
C GLU A 245 -3.29 1.55 -0.82
N GLY A 246 -3.02 0.51 -1.59
CA GLY A 246 -2.17 -0.61 -1.23
C GLY A 246 -2.92 -1.86 -0.77
N GLY A 247 -2.36 -2.58 0.19
CA GLY A 247 -2.83 -3.91 0.59
C GLY A 247 -2.54 -5.00 -0.45
N LEU A 248 -3.00 -6.22 -0.18
CA LEU A 248 -2.82 -7.36 -1.11
C LEU A 248 -4.07 -7.65 -1.95
N GLY A 249 -5.03 -6.72 -1.97
CA GLY A 249 -6.25 -6.80 -2.77
C GLY A 249 -7.18 -7.95 -2.38
N MET A 250 -7.83 -8.52 -3.39
CA MET A 250 -8.86 -9.57 -3.24
C MET A 250 -8.34 -10.89 -3.82
N ASN A 251 -8.09 -11.88 -2.95
CA ASN A 251 -7.56 -13.19 -3.33
C ASN A 251 -8.61 -14.30 -3.14
N ARG A 252 -8.87 -15.10 -4.17
CA ARG A 252 -9.85 -16.19 -4.10
C ARG A 252 -9.17 -17.53 -3.86
N VAL A 253 -9.55 -18.19 -2.77
CA VAL A 253 -9.09 -19.54 -2.40
C VAL A 253 -10.33 -20.43 -2.24
N GLY A 254 -10.46 -21.41 -3.13
CA GLY A 254 -11.65 -22.24 -3.22
C GLY A 254 -12.93 -21.40 -3.34
N ASN A 255 -13.78 -21.50 -2.33
CA ASN A 255 -15.07 -20.82 -2.27
C ASN A 255 -15.08 -19.62 -1.31
N THR A 256 -13.90 -19.12 -0.94
CA THR A 256 -13.71 -17.96 -0.09
C THR A 256 -12.93 -16.89 -0.85
N LEU A 257 -13.41 -15.65 -0.80
CA LEU A 257 -12.72 -14.47 -1.31
C LEU A 257 -12.14 -13.71 -0.11
N PHE A 258 -10.82 -13.72 0.02
CA PHE A 258 -10.11 -12.97 1.04
C PHE A 258 -9.90 -11.53 0.59
N ALA A 259 -10.36 -10.57 1.40
CA ALA A 259 -10.01 -9.16 1.28
C ALA A 259 -8.85 -8.88 2.23
N LEU A 260 -7.74 -8.36 1.71
CA LEU A 260 -6.47 -8.28 2.42
C LEU A 260 -6.00 -6.82 2.59
N PRO A 261 -6.71 -5.99 3.37
CA PRO A 261 -6.25 -4.65 3.71
C PRO A 261 -4.96 -4.73 4.53
N ALA A 262 -3.97 -3.93 4.16
CA ALA A 262 -2.80 -3.79 4.97
C ALA A 262 -3.10 -2.91 6.20
N VAL A 263 -2.86 -3.49 7.37
CA VAL A 263 -3.00 -2.84 8.67
C VAL A 263 -1.65 -2.37 9.23
N MET A 264 -0.56 -2.69 8.52
CA MET A 264 0.81 -2.35 8.87
C MET A 264 1.63 -2.10 7.61
N GLU A 265 2.59 -1.18 7.67
CA GLU A 265 3.67 -1.05 6.71
C GLU A 265 5.01 -1.36 7.35
N LYS A 266 5.90 -1.94 6.56
CA LYS A 266 7.31 -2.08 6.91
C LYS A 266 7.98 -0.72 7.09
N GLY A 267 9.04 -0.69 7.88
CA GLY A 267 9.93 0.47 7.95
C GLY A 267 10.74 0.61 6.67
N HIS A 268 11.35 1.77 6.47
CA HIS A 268 12.21 2.07 5.32
C HIS A 268 13.44 2.86 5.77
N ILE A 269 14.60 2.51 5.24
CA ILE A 269 15.85 3.26 5.43
C ILE A 269 16.78 3.04 4.26
N ASP A 270 17.29 4.14 3.68
CA ASP A 270 18.37 4.09 2.71
C ASP A 270 19.71 4.37 3.41
N ILE A 271 20.64 3.42 3.31
CA ILE A 271 21.97 3.56 3.88
C ILE A 271 22.97 3.85 2.77
N TRP A 272 23.63 5.00 2.91
CA TRP A 272 24.61 5.51 1.97
C TRP A 272 26.01 5.39 2.55
N PHE A 273 26.92 4.81 1.76
CA PHE A 273 28.33 4.69 2.07
C PHE A 273 29.12 5.59 1.12
N GLN A 274 29.89 6.50 1.69
CA GLN A 274 30.82 7.36 0.96
C GLN A 274 32.25 6.94 1.33
N LEU A 275 32.89 6.20 0.43
CA LEU A 275 34.28 5.80 0.56
C LEU A 275 35.17 6.82 -0.15
N ASN A 276 36.17 7.33 0.57
CA ASN A 276 37.27 8.11 -0.01
C ASN A 276 38.59 7.39 0.27
N VAL A 277 39.39 7.16 -0.76
CA VAL A 277 40.69 6.47 -0.69
C VAL A 277 41.69 7.14 -1.63
N LEU A 278 42.97 6.80 -1.49
CA LEU A 278 43.98 7.25 -2.46
C LEU A 278 43.70 6.70 -3.87
N GLY A 279 43.71 7.61 -4.84
CA GLY A 279 43.69 7.31 -6.27
C GLY A 279 45.10 7.04 -6.81
N GLY A 280 45.22 6.98 -8.13
CA GLY A 280 46.49 6.69 -8.77
C GLY A 280 46.39 6.36 -10.25
N HIS A 281 47.55 6.16 -10.89
CA HIS A 281 47.64 5.78 -12.29
C HIS A 281 47.46 4.26 -12.44
N SER A 282 46.57 3.81 -13.34
CA SER A 282 46.22 2.38 -13.46
C SER A 282 47.38 1.46 -13.87
N SER A 283 48.51 2.00 -14.36
CA SER A 283 49.70 1.20 -14.69
C SER A 283 50.55 0.80 -13.48
N VAL A 284 50.30 1.42 -12.32
CA VAL A 284 50.97 1.10 -11.04
C VAL A 284 49.90 1.12 -9.94
N PRO A 285 48.93 0.19 -9.97
CA PRO A 285 47.81 0.24 -9.05
C PRO A 285 48.21 -0.21 -7.64
N PHE A 286 47.45 0.25 -6.63
CA PHE A 286 47.43 -0.44 -5.34
C PHE A 286 46.81 -1.84 -5.50
N PRO A 287 47.06 -2.78 -4.57
CA PRO A 287 46.47 -4.12 -4.63
C PRO A 287 44.95 -4.13 -4.76
N HIS A 288 44.26 -3.16 -4.16
CA HIS A 288 42.82 -2.95 -4.31
C HIS A 288 42.51 -1.50 -4.69
N THR A 289 41.54 -1.30 -5.58
CA THR A 289 41.00 0.03 -5.88
C THR A 289 39.86 0.36 -4.92
N GLY A 290 39.43 1.63 -4.86
CA GLY A 290 38.25 1.99 -4.06
C GLY A 290 36.97 1.25 -4.49
N ILE A 291 36.80 0.96 -5.79
CA ILE A 291 35.71 0.10 -6.27
C ILE A 291 35.88 -1.33 -5.73
N GLY A 292 37.09 -1.89 -5.77
CA GLY A 292 37.34 -3.22 -5.19
C GLY A 292 37.01 -3.29 -3.70
N ILE A 293 37.35 -2.24 -2.94
CA ILE A 293 37.04 -2.16 -1.49
C ILE A 293 35.53 -2.09 -1.25
N ILE A 294 34.80 -1.22 -1.96
CA ILE A 294 33.34 -1.11 -1.79
C ILE A 294 32.63 -2.40 -2.25
N SER A 295 33.15 -3.10 -3.26
CA SER A 295 32.61 -4.40 -3.69
C SER A 295 32.72 -5.47 -2.60
N GLU A 296 33.78 -5.47 -1.78
CA GLU A 296 33.85 -6.34 -0.61
C GLU A 296 32.80 -5.98 0.44
N ILE A 297 32.49 -4.69 0.61
CA ILE A 297 31.36 -4.24 1.46
C ILE A 297 30.05 -4.78 0.93
N VAL A 298 29.77 -4.65 -0.38
CA VAL A 298 28.57 -5.22 -1.03
C VAL A 298 28.47 -6.71 -0.76
N THR A 299 29.55 -7.47 -1.00
CA THR A 299 29.57 -8.93 -0.74
C THR A 299 29.30 -9.25 0.73
N LYS A 300 29.84 -8.48 1.68
CA LYS A 300 29.57 -8.68 3.12
C LYS A 300 28.11 -8.41 3.46
N LEU A 301 27.49 -7.37 2.89
CA LEU A 301 26.08 -7.08 3.13
C LEU A 301 25.20 -8.20 2.54
N GLU A 302 25.36 -8.55 1.27
CA GLU A 302 24.55 -9.57 0.59
C GLU A 302 24.72 -10.99 1.17
N ALA A 303 25.89 -11.31 1.73
CA ALA A 303 26.11 -12.59 2.40
C ALA A 303 25.43 -12.71 3.78
N ASN A 304 24.78 -11.66 4.27
CA ASN A 304 24.09 -11.64 5.58
C ASN A 304 22.62 -11.19 5.44
N PRO A 305 21.76 -11.97 4.74
CA PRO A 305 20.34 -11.66 4.67
C PRO A 305 19.67 -11.82 6.05
N TYR A 306 18.63 -11.05 6.29
CA TYR A 306 17.79 -11.21 7.48
C TYR A 306 16.97 -12.50 7.40
N PRO A 307 16.69 -13.17 8.54
CA PRO A 307 15.83 -14.33 8.54
C PRO A 307 14.36 -13.93 8.31
N ALA A 308 13.62 -14.73 7.55
CA ALA A 308 12.17 -14.68 7.50
C ALA A 308 11.60 -15.20 8.83
N LEU A 309 10.83 -14.38 9.53
CA LEU A 309 10.27 -14.74 10.83
C LEU A 309 8.79 -14.38 10.87
N LEU A 310 7.94 -15.38 11.13
CA LEU A 310 6.53 -15.18 11.41
C LEU A 310 6.29 -15.29 12.92
N THR A 311 5.71 -14.26 13.52
CA THR A 311 5.21 -14.28 14.89
C THR A 311 3.70 -14.06 14.90
N LYS A 312 3.03 -14.36 16.02
CA LYS A 312 1.56 -14.20 16.13
C LYS A 312 1.09 -12.75 16.04
N ASP A 313 1.99 -11.80 16.31
CA ASP A 313 1.71 -10.37 16.23
C ASP A 313 1.82 -9.81 14.80
N VAL A 314 2.44 -10.56 13.87
CA VAL A 314 2.55 -10.14 12.47
C VAL A 314 1.20 -10.36 11.77
N PRO A 315 0.64 -9.36 11.06
CA PRO A 315 -0.66 -9.47 10.38
C PRO A 315 -0.81 -10.70 9.48
N SER A 316 0.26 -11.10 8.78
CA SER A 316 0.26 -12.28 7.91
C SER A 316 -0.09 -13.58 8.65
N TYR A 317 0.19 -13.68 9.96
CA TYR A 317 -0.25 -14.83 10.77
C TYR A 317 -1.77 -14.86 10.91
N ALA A 318 -2.41 -13.72 11.17
CA ALA A 318 -3.87 -13.61 11.23
C ALA A 318 -4.51 -13.98 9.89
N HIS A 319 -3.89 -13.63 8.76
CA HIS A 319 -4.30 -14.12 7.44
C HIS A 319 -4.19 -15.65 7.31
N MET A 320 -3.13 -16.29 7.85
CA MET A 320 -3.03 -17.75 7.88
C MET A 320 -4.11 -18.40 8.74
N VAL A 321 -4.46 -17.80 9.88
CA VAL A 321 -5.60 -18.23 10.72
C VAL A 321 -6.91 -18.15 9.94
N CYS A 322 -7.14 -17.07 9.19
CA CYS A 322 -8.31 -16.94 8.33
C CYS A 322 -8.37 -17.99 7.21
N ASN A 323 -7.23 -18.30 6.57
CA ASN A 323 -7.13 -19.41 5.60
C ASN A 323 -7.49 -20.75 6.24
N ALA A 324 -6.90 -21.05 7.39
CA ALA A 324 -7.15 -22.28 8.14
C ALA A 324 -8.63 -22.45 8.53
N ARG A 325 -9.33 -21.34 8.80
CA ARG A 325 -10.74 -21.35 9.21
C ARG A 325 -11.71 -21.43 8.02
N TYR A 326 -11.49 -20.65 6.96
CA TYR A 326 -12.45 -20.46 5.87
C TYR A 326 -12.09 -21.17 4.57
N ALA A 327 -10.89 -21.73 4.46
CA ALA A 327 -10.45 -22.54 3.32
C ALA A 327 -9.64 -23.80 3.76
N PRO A 328 -10.05 -24.55 4.81
CA PRO A 328 -9.23 -25.61 5.40
C PRO A 328 -8.89 -26.76 4.44
N ASN A 329 -9.73 -27.02 3.44
CA ASN A 329 -9.51 -28.08 2.46
C ASN A 329 -8.64 -27.62 1.29
N ASP A 330 -8.78 -26.35 0.89
CA ASP A 330 -7.98 -25.74 -0.18
C ASP A 330 -6.58 -25.35 0.31
N GLN A 331 -6.41 -25.16 1.62
CA GLN A 331 -5.16 -24.81 2.30
C GLN A 331 -4.84 -25.79 3.45
N SER A 332 -4.82 -27.09 3.14
CA SER A 332 -4.71 -28.15 4.16
C SER A 332 -3.43 -28.08 5.00
N GLU A 333 -2.29 -27.78 4.36
CA GLU A 333 -1.00 -27.66 5.05
C GLU A 333 -0.98 -26.44 5.97
N VAL A 334 -1.41 -25.26 5.49
CA VAL A 334 -1.55 -24.06 6.32
C VAL A 334 -2.49 -24.33 7.49
N ALA A 335 -3.64 -24.97 7.24
CA ALA A 335 -4.60 -25.28 8.28
C ALA A 335 -4.04 -26.25 9.33
N LYS A 336 -3.16 -27.18 8.92
CA LYS A 336 -2.45 -28.08 9.83
C LYS A 336 -1.42 -27.31 10.65
N MET A 337 -0.54 -26.55 10.03
CA MET A 337 0.51 -25.79 10.73
C MET A 337 -0.06 -24.77 11.72
N VAL A 338 -1.16 -24.09 11.38
CA VAL A 338 -1.89 -23.21 12.32
C VAL A 338 -2.45 -23.97 13.52
N ARG A 339 -2.96 -25.20 13.34
CA ARG A 339 -3.46 -26.01 14.46
C ARG A 339 -2.34 -26.54 15.35
N ASP A 340 -1.20 -26.86 14.74
CA ASP A 340 -0.03 -27.42 15.41
C ASP A 340 0.87 -26.34 16.05
N ASP A 341 0.52 -25.04 15.87
CA ASP A 341 1.30 -23.87 16.28
C ASP A 341 2.73 -23.83 15.67
N ASP A 342 2.84 -24.32 14.43
CA ASP A 342 4.09 -24.45 13.69
C ASP A 342 4.41 -23.15 12.92
N LEU A 343 4.90 -22.14 13.66
CA LEU A 343 5.28 -20.85 13.10
C LEU A 343 6.48 -20.92 12.15
N GLU A 344 7.42 -21.85 12.39
CA GLU A 344 8.59 -22.07 11.53
C GLU A 344 8.13 -22.64 10.17
N GLY A 345 7.30 -23.68 10.17
CA GLY A 345 6.73 -24.23 8.95
C GLY A 345 5.85 -23.23 8.19
N LEU A 346 5.09 -22.39 8.89
CA LEU A 346 4.33 -21.30 8.24
C LEU A 346 5.25 -20.25 7.62
N ALA A 347 6.35 -19.89 8.27
CA ALA A 347 7.33 -18.97 7.71
C ALA A 347 7.98 -19.56 6.44
N GLU A 348 8.40 -20.82 6.47
CA GLU A 348 8.93 -21.54 5.30
C GLU A 348 7.90 -21.58 4.15
N TYR A 349 6.64 -21.88 4.46
CA TYR A 349 5.56 -21.86 3.48
C TYR A 349 5.39 -20.47 2.83
N LEU A 350 5.41 -19.38 3.62
CA LEU A 350 5.27 -18.02 3.08
C LEU A 350 6.48 -17.62 2.23
N VAL A 351 7.69 -18.07 2.58
CA VAL A 351 8.90 -17.88 1.76
C VAL A 351 8.74 -18.55 0.39
N ASP A 352 8.25 -19.79 0.37
CA ASP A 352 8.10 -20.57 -0.87
C ASP A 352 6.87 -20.18 -1.70
N TYR A 353 5.84 -19.59 -1.07
CA TYR A 353 4.58 -19.25 -1.73
C TYR A 353 4.73 -18.15 -2.79
N SER A 354 5.37 -17.04 -2.43
CA SER A 354 5.63 -15.92 -3.35
C SER A 354 6.68 -14.96 -2.79
N PRO A 355 7.38 -14.18 -3.64
CA PRO A 355 8.26 -13.11 -3.17
C PRO A 355 7.55 -12.09 -2.27
N LEU A 356 6.27 -11.81 -2.55
CA LEU A 356 5.49 -10.84 -1.78
C LEU A 356 5.23 -11.32 -0.34
N SER A 357 4.79 -12.58 -0.18
CA SER A 357 4.60 -13.20 1.14
C SER A 357 5.91 -13.41 1.89
N HIS A 358 6.99 -13.74 1.17
CA HIS A 358 8.33 -13.82 1.74
C HIS A 358 8.75 -12.50 2.38
N PHE A 359 8.72 -11.41 1.61
CA PHE A 359 9.18 -10.11 2.09
C PHE A 359 8.18 -9.39 3.00
N ALA A 360 6.95 -9.89 3.16
CA ALA A 360 6.05 -9.46 4.22
C ALA A 360 6.59 -9.81 5.62
N ILE A 361 7.33 -10.92 5.74
CA ILE A 361 7.86 -11.44 7.01
C ILE A 361 9.38 -11.37 7.14
N GLN A 362 10.09 -10.80 6.17
CA GLN A 362 11.55 -10.67 6.18
C GLN A 362 11.98 -9.24 5.88
N THR A 363 12.94 -8.70 6.63
CA THR A 363 13.62 -7.46 6.24
C THR A 363 14.34 -7.65 4.91
N SER A 364 13.97 -6.88 3.89
CA SER A 364 14.65 -6.93 2.59
C SER A 364 15.81 -5.96 2.57
N GLN A 365 16.82 -6.28 1.77
CA GLN A 365 17.94 -5.41 1.47
C GLN A 365 18.22 -5.46 -0.03
N SER A 366 18.48 -4.31 -0.64
CA SER A 366 18.80 -4.21 -2.07
C SER A 366 19.94 -3.22 -2.28
N VAL A 367 20.98 -3.66 -2.99
CA VAL A 367 22.10 -2.79 -3.37
C VAL A 367 21.77 -2.17 -4.73
N ASP A 368 21.20 -0.98 -4.69
CA ASP A 368 20.59 -0.38 -5.89
C ASP A 368 21.54 0.58 -6.62
N MET A 369 22.51 1.17 -5.92
CA MET A 369 23.38 2.20 -6.49
C MET A 369 24.84 1.99 -6.15
N ILE A 370 25.70 2.04 -7.17
CA ILE A 370 27.14 2.18 -7.03
C ILE A 370 27.67 3.21 -8.05
N GLN A 371 28.42 4.20 -7.57
CA GLN A 371 28.98 5.26 -8.40
C GLN A 371 30.45 5.46 -8.07
N GLY A 372 31.31 5.43 -9.10
CA GLY A 372 32.75 5.66 -8.96
C GLY A 372 33.47 5.52 -10.29
N GLY A 373 34.63 6.17 -10.39
CA GLY A 373 35.44 6.19 -11.63
C GLY A 373 34.99 7.24 -12.63
N GLN A 374 35.95 7.78 -13.38
CA GLN A 374 35.68 8.73 -14.47
C GLN A 374 36.33 8.30 -15.79
N LYS A 375 37.47 7.61 -15.74
CA LYS A 375 38.21 7.12 -16.90
C LYS A 375 39.01 5.87 -16.55
N ILE A 376 39.21 4.98 -17.51
CA ILE A 376 39.81 3.65 -17.27
C ILE A 376 41.27 3.67 -16.79
N ASN A 377 42.02 4.74 -17.08
CA ASN A 377 43.44 4.86 -16.74
C ASN A 377 43.72 5.61 -15.42
N ALA A 378 42.69 5.89 -14.61
CA ALA A 378 42.84 6.45 -13.26
C ALA A 378 42.01 5.66 -12.25
N MET A 379 42.62 5.36 -11.11
CA MET A 379 41.94 4.74 -9.98
C MET A 379 41.02 5.77 -9.31
N PRO A 380 39.76 5.42 -9.02
CA PRO A 380 38.82 6.34 -8.38
C PRO A 380 39.17 6.62 -6.92
N GLU A 381 39.06 7.89 -6.55
CA GLU A 381 39.31 8.40 -5.20
C GLU A 381 38.04 8.44 -4.34
N SER A 382 36.88 8.54 -4.97
CA SER A 382 35.59 8.70 -4.30
C SER A 382 34.57 7.74 -4.91
N ILE A 383 33.92 6.96 -4.05
CA ILE A 383 32.96 5.92 -4.43
C ILE A 383 31.75 6.01 -3.50
N SER A 384 30.56 6.09 -4.09
CA SER A 384 29.29 6.08 -3.37
C SER A 384 28.56 4.76 -3.59
N LEU A 385 27.97 4.22 -2.53
CA LEU A 385 27.13 3.02 -2.54
C LEU A 385 25.82 3.34 -1.79
N GLY A 386 24.67 3.03 -2.40
CA GLY A 386 23.35 3.15 -1.80
C GLY A 386 22.70 1.78 -1.64
N VAL A 387 22.19 1.50 -0.44
CA VAL A 387 21.52 0.24 -0.10
C VAL A 387 20.17 0.55 0.54
N ASN A 388 19.10 0.03 -0.06
CA ASN A 388 17.73 0.15 0.41
C ASN A 388 17.40 -0.98 1.38
N TYR A 389 16.70 -0.65 2.47
CA TYR A 389 16.16 -1.65 3.41
C TYR A 389 14.67 -1.42 3.67
N ARG A 390 13.86 -2.47 3.51
CA ARG A 390 12.48 -2.50 4.02
C ARG A 390 12.42 -3.36 5.27
N VAL A 391 12.20 -2.73 6.42
CA VAL A 391 12.35 -3.31 7.76
C VAL A 391 11.07 -4.01 8.20
N ALA A 392 11.14 -5.32 8.44
CA ALA A 392 10.01 -6.12 8.90
C ALA A 392 9.61 -5.80 10.35
N ALA A 393 8.40 -6.22 10.76
CA ALA A 393 7.79 -5.87 12.04
C ALA A 393 8.66 -6.21 13.26
N GLN A 394 9.37 -7.33 13.19
CA GLN A 394 10.23 -7.87 14.25
C GLN A 394 11.59 -7.18 14.35
N ASN A 395 11.96 -6.34 13.37
CA ASN A 395 13.24 -5.62 13.34
C ASN A 395 13.03 -4.13 13.58
N SER A 396 14.13 -3.43 13.83
CA SER A 396 14.14 -1.96 13.98
C SER A 396 15.17 -1.29 13.09
N ILE A 397 14.94 -0.01 12.79
CA ILE A 397 15.92 0.81 12.04
C ILE A 397 17.29 0.80 12.74
N LEU A 398 17.30 0.91 14.07
CA LEU A 398 18.53 0.86 14.87
C LEU A 398 19.27 -0.48 14.74
N GLU A 399 18.52 -1.59 14.70
CA GLU A 399 19.11 -2.91 14.47
C GLU A 399 19.75 -3.00 13.08
N VAL A 400 19.09 -2.46 12.05
CA VAL A 400 19.64 -2.41 10.68
C VAL A 400 20.94 -1.62 10.63
N GLN A 401 20.98 -0.42 11.20
CA GLN A 401 22.20 0.40 11.26
C GLN A 401 23.35 -0.32 11.97
N LYS A 402 23.07 -0.98 13.10
CA LYS A 402 24.07 -1.75 13.85
C LYS A 402 24.59 -2.95 13.05
N ASN A 403 23.69 -3.70 12.43
CA ASN A 403 24.04 -4.88 11.64
C ASN A 403 24.91 -4.51 10.44
N VAL A 404 24.58 -3.43 9.73
CA VAL A 404 25.40 -2.91 8.62
C VAL A 404 26.84 -2.66 9.07
N VAL A 405 27.04 -1.89 10.14
CA VAL A 405 28.40 -1.57 10.62
C VAL A 405 29.13 -2.83 11.10
N LYS A 406 28.41 -3.73 11.78
CA LYS A 406 28.94 -5.03 12.22
C LYS A 406 29.43 -5.88 11.04
N TYR A 407 28.64 -6.01 9.97
CA TYR A 407 28.96 -6.91 8.85
C TYR A 407 30.16 -6.44 8.03
N ILE A 408 30.38 -5.12 7.94
CA ILE A 408 31.50 -4.56 7.19
C ILE A 408 32.79 -4.42 8.01
N GLN A 409 32.76 -4.74 9.30
CA GLN A 409 33.87 -4.49 10.22
C GLN A 409 35.19 -5.16 9.79
N ASP A 410 35.12 -6.36 9.20
CA ASP A 410 36.29 -7.04 8.64
C ASP A 410 36.96 -6.24 7.53
N VAL A 411 36.16 -5.62 6.65
CA VAL A 411 36.63 -4.82 5.52
C VAL A 411 37.24 -3.52 6.05
N VAL A 412 36.58 -2.89 7.02
CA VAL A 412 37.08 -1.69 7.71
C VAL A 412 38.45 -1.96 8.33
N ASN A 413 38.60 -3.09 9.03
CA ASN A 413 39.85 -3.48 9.69
C ASN A 413 40.94 -3.84 8.67
N LYS A 414 40.59 -4.59 7.61
CA LYS A 414 41.50 -5.00 6.53
C LYS A 414 42.14 -3.80 5.83
N TYR A 415 41.37 -2.73 5.60
CA TYR A 415 41.83 -1.56 4.85
C TYR A 415 42.17 -0.33 5.73
N HIS A 416 42.15 -0.49 7.05
CA HIS A 416 42.42 0.59 8.01
C HIS A 416 41.57 1.85 7.78
N LEU A 417 40.30 1.67 7.43
CA LEU A 417 39.40 2.79 7.12
C LEU A 417 39.05 3.57 8.39
N LYS A 418 39.16 4.89 8.35
CA LYS A 418 38.54 5.76 9.35
C LYS A 418 37.03 5.81 9.10
N VAL A 419 36.25 5.17 9.96
CA VAL A 419 34.79 5.12 9.82
C VAL A 419 34.12 6.21 10.64
N THR A 420 33.12 6.83 10.02
CA THR A 420 32.16 7.73 10.64
C THR A 420 30.77 7.21 10.28
N ALA A 421 29.97 6.78 11.25
CA ALA A 421 28.66 6.17 10.99
C ALA A 421 27.54 6.89 11.76
N PHE A 422 26.53 7.33 11.01
CA PHE A 422 25.27 7.89 11.51
C PHE A 422 25.45 8.99 12.58
N GLU A 423 26.37 9.95 12.35
CA GLU A 423 26.69 11.01 13.34
C GLU A 423 25.47 11.84 13.74
N ASP A 424 24.53 12.05 12.83
CA ASP A 424 23.31 12.82 13.06
C ASP A 424 22.18 12.02 13.74
N ASP A 425 22.34 10.70 13.89
CA ASP A 425 21.34 9.82 14.49
C ASP A 425 21.60 9.63 16.00
N LYS A 426 20.80 10.33 16.82
CA LYS A 426 20.94 10.30 18.28
C LYS A 426 20.72 8.90 18.87
N ASP A 427 19.79 8.12 18.33
CA ASP A 427 19.47 6.80 18.87
C ASP A 427 20.63 5.83 18.60
N TYR A 428 21.21 5.92 17.40
CA TYR A 428 22.42 5.19 17.07
C TYR A 428 23.59 5.61 17.98
N GLN A 429 23.89 6.91 18.10
CA GLN A 429 25.01 7.40 18.92
C GLN A 429 24.87 7.01 20.39
N ASN A 430 23.66 7.12 20.96
CA ASN A 430 23.40 6.71 22.34
C ASN A 430 23.63 5.20 22.54
N SER A 431 23.35 4.40 21.51
CA SER A 431 23.51 2.95 21.58
C SER A 431 24.96 2.46 21.57
N LEU A 432 25.91 3.31 21.16
CA LEU A 432 27.35 3.02 21.15
C LEU A 432 28.04 3.20 22.50
N ALA A 433 27.36 3.82 23.48
CA ALA A 433 27.92 4.10 24.81
C ALA A 433 28.25 2.85 25.66
N SER A 434 28.15 1.64 25.10
CA SER A 434 28.30 0.36 25.80
C SER A 434 29.08 -0.73 25.03
N SER A 435 29.98 -0.38 24.12
CA SER A 435 30.91 -1.36 23.53
C SER A 435 32.28 -0.80 23.16
N ASP A 436 33.31 -1.27 23.88
CA ASP A 436 34.73 -1.13 23.52
C ASP A 436 35.20 -2.37 22.76
N ALA A 437 35.90 -2.16 21.63
CA ALA A 437 37.21 -2.72 21.30
C ALA A 437 37.42 -2.87 19.78
N THR A 438 38.46 -2.22 19.26
CA THR A 438 39.07 -2.52 17.95
C THR A 438 40.36 -3.32 18.13
N PRO A 439 40.54 -4.48 17.47
CA PRO A 439 41.85 -5.09 17.29
C PRO A 439 42.58 -4.49 16.09
N LYS A 440 43.89 -4.29 16.23
CA LYS A 440 44.79 -3.87 15.14
C LYS A 440 45.46 -5.10 14.51
N THR A 441 45.31 -5.30 13.21
CA THR A 441 46.23 -6.10 12.38
C THR A 441 47.09 -5.17 11.53
N LYS A 442 48.21 -5.66 11.00
CA LYS A 442 49.17 -4.89 10.20
C LYS A 442 49.15 -5.40 8.75
N GLU A 443 48.86 -4.53 7.79
CA GLU A 443 49.25 -4.70 6.38
C GLU A 443 50.00 -3.48 5.83
N ALA A 444 50.61 -3.65 4.67
CA ALA A 444 51.75 -2.87 4.16
C ALA A 444 51.39 -1.61 3.35
N VAL A 445 50.12 -1.37 3.04
CA VAL A 445 49.66 -0.22 2.22
C VAL A 445 48.72 0.66 3.03
N ASP A 446 49.09 1.94 3.19
CA ASP A 446 48.25 2.95 3.82
C ASP A 446 47.36 3.61 2.75
N TYR A 447 46.11 3.15 2.63
CA TYR A 447 45.11 3.69 1.72
C TYR A 447 44.62 5.09 2.11
N LYS A 448 44.94 5.57 3.32
CA LYS A 448 44.38 6.79 3.94
C LYS A 448 42.86 6.88 3.82
N GLY A 449 42.21 5.71 3.88
CA GLY A 449 40.80 5.58 3.56
C GLY A 449 39.90 6.14 4.66
N SER A 450 38.86 6.84 4.27
CA SER A 450 37.75 7.24 5.16
C SER A 450 36.43 6.73 4.59
N LEU A 451 35.58 6.19 5.44
CA LEU A 451 34.24 5.71 5.09
C LEU A 451 33.22 6.46 5.93
N SER A 452 32.38 7.27 5.29
CA SER A 452 31.22 7.88 5.93
C SER A 452 29.97 7.05 5.63
N ILE A 453 29.16 6.77 6.63
CA ILE A 453 27.92 6.00 6.52
C ILE A 453 26.78 6.88 7.05
N THR A 454 25.79 7.14 6.21
CA THR A 454 24.65 8.01 6.54
C THR A 454 23.33 7.31 6.21
N ALA A 455 22.28 7.66 6.96
CA ALA A 455 20.92 7.19 6.70
C ALA A 455 20.10 8.30 6.04
N ARG A 456 19.22 7.96 5.10
CA ARG A 456 18.28 8.86 4.43
C ARG A 456 16.90 8.21 4.34
N GLU A 457 15.88 9.03 4.10
CA GLU A 457 14.48 8.60 3.89
C GLU A 457 13.95 7.64 4.96
N ILE A 458 14.24 7.92 6.24
CA ILE A 458 13.87 7.00 7.33
C ILE A 458 12.36 7.04 7.57
N THR A 459 11.71 5.89 7.46
CA THR A 459 10.33 5.65 7.91
C THR A 459 10.33 4.53 8.93
N GLN A 460 9.74 4.75 10.10
CA GLN A 460 9.61 3.68 11.10
C GLN A 460 8.58 2.65 10.64
N VAL A 461 8.69 1.42 11.15
CA VAL A 461 7.61 0.43 11.03
C VAL A 461 6.33 1.08 11.59
N SER A 462 5.23 1.02 10.83
CA SER A 462 3.98 1.63 11.29
C SER A 462 3.44 0.87 12.51
N HIS A 463 2.60 1.52 13.31
CA HIS A 463 1.77 0.76 14.25
C HIS A 463 0.87 -0.22 13.48
N ILE A 464 0.46 -1.28 14.16
CA ILE A 464 -0.50 -2.24 13.61
C ILE A 464 -1.90 -1.71 13.91
N THR A 465 -2.68 -1.44 12.86
CA THR A 465 -4.07 -1.04 12.99
C THR A 465 -4.89 -2.20 13.60
N PRO A 466 -5.75 -1.94 14.60
CA PRO A 466 -6.60 -2.99 15.17
C PRO A 466 -7.46 -3.68 14.10
N SER A 467 -7.32 -5.00 14.00
CA SER A 467 -8.08 -5.85 13.08
C SER A 467 -9.31 -6.51 13.74
N THR A 468 -9.82 -5.87 14.79
CA THR A 468 -11.05 -6.22 15.52
C THR A 468 -11.72 -4.95 16.03
N GLY A 469 -13.00 -5.07 16.41
CA GLY A 469 -13.76 -3.97 17.00
C GLY A 469 -14.47 -3.08 15.98
N PRO A 470 -15.17 -2.02 16.45
CA PRO A 470 -16.19 -1.33 15.65
C PRO A 470 -15.68 -0.75 14.32
N VAL A 471 -14.46 -0.22 14.29
CA VAL A 471 -13.88 0.37 13.07
C VAL A 471 -13.55 -0.71 12.04
N TRP A 472 -12.92 -1.81 12.47
CA TRP A 472 -12.67 -2.97 11.62
C TRP A 472 -13.98 -3.61 11.13
N ASP A 473 -14.99 -3.69 12.00
CA ASP A 473 -16.29 -4.27 11.67
C ASP A 473 -17.00 -3.50 10.54
N VAL A 474 -16.84 -2.18 10.47
CA VAL A 474 -17.38 -1.37 9.37
C VAL A 474 -16.67 -1.70 8.06
N LEU A 475 -15.33 -1.77 8.04
CA LEU A 475 -14.57 -2.16 6.85
C LEU A 475 -14.95 -3.58 6.39
N SER A 476 -14.88 -4.54 7.31
CA SER A 476 -15.11 -5.95 7.03
C SER A 476 -16.56 -6.23 6.63
N GLY A 477 -17.53 -5.63 7.32
CA GLY A 477 -18.95 -5.75 6.98
C GLY A 477 -19.28 -5.14 5.62
N THR A 478 -18.65 -4.01 5.26
CA THR A 478 -18.82 -3.37 3.95
C THR A 478 -18.24 -4.23 2.83
N LEU A 479 -17.05 -4.81 3.04
CA LEU A 479 -16.43 -5.70 2.05
C LEU A 479 -17.27 -6.95 1.81
N GLN A 480 -17.80 -7.53 2.89
CA GLN A 480 -18.71 -8.64 2.82
C GLN A 480 -19.98 -8.33 2.02
N HIS A 481 -20.52 -7.11 2.15
CA HIS A 481 -21.66 -6.67 1.36
C HIS A 481 -21.29 -6.47 -0.12
N THR A 482 -20.26 -5.66 -0.37
CA THR A 482 -19.90 -5.18 -1.71
C THR A 482 -19.46 -6.31 -2.64
N PHE A 483 -18.69 -7.27 -2.10
CA PHE A 483 -18.10 -8.36 -2.88
C PHE A 483 -18.84 -9.69 -2.70
N ALA A 484 -20.04 -9.68 -2.11
CA ALA A 484 -20.84 -10.88 -1.95
C ALA A 484 -21.05 -11.60 -3.30
N PHE A 485 -20.79 -12.91 -3.33
CA PHE A 485 -21.01 -13.73 -4.51
C PHE A 485 -21.74 -15.02 -4.16
N LYS A 486 -22.41 -15.59 -5.16
CA LYS A 486 -23.27 -16.75 -4.96
C LYS A 486 -22.46 -17.96 -4.51
N GLY A 487 -22.83 -18.48 -3.35
CA GLY A 487 -22.37 -19.78 -2.86
C GLY A 487 -21.13 -19.74 -1.99
N GLY A 488 -20.41 -18.61 -1.89
CA GLY A 488 -19.18 -18.49 -1.10
C GLY A 488 -19.21 -17.38 -0.04
N ASN A 489 -18.05 -17.14 0.57
CA ASN A 489 -17.84 -16.17 1.64
C ASN A 489 -16.84 -15.10 1.21
N VAL A 490 -16.99 -13.89 1.75
CA VAL A 490 -15.97 -12.85 1.71
C VAL A 490 -15.38 -12.73 3.10
N VAL A 491 -14.06 -12.84 3.23
CA VAL A 491 -13.37 -12.85 4.53
C VAL A 491 -12.34 -11.74 4.53
N THR A 492 -12.51 -10.76 5.40
CA THR A 492 -11.50 -9.71 5.58
C THR A 492 -10.44 -10.23 6.54
N ALA A 493 -9.18 -10.24 6.11
CA ALA A 493 -8.05 -10.63 6.94
C ALA A 493 -6.97 -9.53 6.88
N PRO A 494 -6.39 -9.15 8.03
CA PRO A 494 -5.34 -8.13 8.04
C PRO A 494 -4.08 -8.64 7.36
N GLU A 495 -3.38 -7.75 6.66
CA GLU A 495 -2.07 -8.04 6.09
C GLU A 495 -1.03 -6.93 6.34
N CYS A 496 0.20 -7.21 5.94
CA CYS A 496 1.31 -6.28 5.94
C CYS A 496 1.62 -5.78 4.52
N MET A 497 1.97 -4.51 4.39
CA MET A 497 2.51 -3.94 3.17
C MET A 497 4.04 -3.88 3.19
N THR A 498 4.65 -4.27 2.08
CA THR A 498 6.10 -4.24 1.89
C THR A 498 6.63 -2.85 1.52
N GLY A 499 5.83 -2.08 0.79
CA GLY A 499 6.06 -0.67 0.49
C GLY A 499 5.45 0.26 1.53
N ASN A 500 5.66 1.55 1.33
CA ASN A 500 5.07 2.61 2.14
C ASN A 500 4.29 3.55 1.23
N THR A 501 3.11 3.96 1.67
CA THR A 501 2.21 4.91 1.01
C THR A 501 2.33 6.29 1.66
N ASP A 502 1.48 7.23 1.22
CA ASP A 502 1.27 8.54 1.83
C ASP A 502 0.90 8.44 3.32
N THR A 503 0.23 7.37 3.76
CA THR A 503 -0.13 7.12 5.18
C THR A 503 1.00 7.32 6.18
N ARG A 504 2.27 7.13 5.79
CA ARG A 504 3.45 7.35 6.66
C ARG A 504 3.46 8.74 7.29
N HIS A 505 2.89 9.73 6.59
CA HIS A 505 2.79 11.12 7.06
C HIS A 505 1.64 11.35 8.04
N TYR A 506 0.65 10.46 8.06
CA TYR A 506 -0.63 10.66 8.78
C TYR A 506 -0.77 9.80 10.04
N THR A 507 0.27 9.03 10.41
CA THR A 507 0.25 8.07 11.55
C THR A 507 -0.18 8.66 12.90
N LYS A 508 -0.02 9.96 13.11
CA LYS A 508 -0.44 10.64 14.35
C LYS A 508 -1.95 10.92 14.42
N LEU A 509 -2.64 10.95 13.28
CA LEU A 509 -4.03 11.38 13.21
C LEU A 509 -5.02 10.32 13.73
N THR A 510 -4.64 9.04 13.69
CA THR A 510 -5.46 7.92 14.18
C THR A 510 -4.63 6.63 14.22
N GLU A 511 -5.02 5.70 15.08
CA GLU A 511 -4.50 4.32 15.03
C GLU A 511 -5.22 3.47 13.96
N HIS A 512 -6.35 3.92 13.41
CA HIS A 512 -7.16 3.20 12.44
C HIS A 512 -6.80 3.55 10.99
N ILE A 513 -5.76 2.93 10.44
CA ILE A 513 -5.23 3.20 9.10
C ILE A 513 -5.29 1.93 8.24
N PHE A 514 -6.14 1.95 7.22
CA PHE A 514 -6.31 0.84 6.28
C PHE A 514 -5.72 1.22 4.92
N ARG A 515 -4.82 0.38 4.41
CA ARG A 515 -4.21 0.50 3.08
C ARG A 515 -4.78 -0.56 2.18
N PHE A 516 -5.63 -0.15 1.25
CA PHE A 516 -6.45 -1.11 0.54
C PHE A 516 -7.06 -0.60 -0.77
N ASN A 517 -6.53 -1.13 -1.88
CA ASN A 517 -7.27 -1.22 -3.14
C ASN A 517 -7.94 -2.59 -3.21
N PRO A 518 -9.27 -2.68 -3.30
CA PRO A 518 -9.98 -3.97 -3.38
C PRO A 518 -9.88 -4.58 -4.78
N ASN A 519 -8.71 -4.50 -5.41
CA ASN A 519 -8.50 -5.05 -6.74
C ASN A 519 -8.37 -6.57 -6.67
N LYS A 520 -8.99 -7.29 -7.60
CA LYS A 520 -8.77 -8.75 -7.71
C LYS A 520 -7.35 -9.04 -8.17
N VAL A 521 -6.83 -10.20 -7.76
CA VAL A 521 -5.56 -10.72 -8.31
C VAL A 521 -5.61 -10.71 -9.84
N ASN A 522 -4.59 -10.13 -10.48
CA ASN A 522 -4.47 -9.93 -11.93
C ASN A 522 -5.52 -9.00 -12.55
N ALA A 523 -6.14 -8.12 -11.76
CA ALA A 523 -6.96 -7.04 -12.32
C ALA A 523 -6.20 -5.73 -12.51
N SER A 524 -5.10 -5.56 -11.78
CA SER A 524 -4.07 -4.56 -12.04
C SER A 524 -2.79 -5.28 -12.47
N GLU A 525 -2.11 -4.74 -13.47
CA GLU A 525 -0.84 -5.27 -13.95
C GLU A 525 0.17 -4.15 -14.18
N ASN A 526 1.45 -4.48 -13.97
CA ASN A 526 2.59 -3.68 -14.37
C ASN A 526 2.70 -2.28 -13.75
N ILE A 527 2.30 -2.13 -12.48
CA ILE A 527 2.62 -0.93 -11.68
C ILE A 527 4.13 -0.65 -11.78
N HIS A 528 4.47 0.62 -11.99
CA HIS A 528 5.83 1.16 -12.18
C HIS A 528 6.62 0.64 -13.40
N THR A 529 6.04 -0.18 -14.26
CA THR A 529 6.71 -0.68 -15.47
C THR A 529 5.88 -0.44 -16.73
N ILE A 530 6.35 -0.94 -17.86
CA ILE A 530 5.72 -0.82 -19.17
C ILE A 530 4.35 -1.51 -19.18
N ASP A 531 3.42 -0.98 -19.97
CA ASP A 531 2.08 -1.55 -20.14
C ASP A 531 1.27 -1.67 -18.83
N GLU A 532 1.43 -0.70 -17.93
CA GLU A 532 0.55 -0.53 -16.76
C GLU A 532 -0.92 -0.45 -17.20
N ARG A 533 -1.78 -1.22 -16.54
CA ARG A 533 -3.21 -1.29 -16.86
C ARG A 533 -4.07 -1.77 -15.69
N ILE A 534 -5.35 -1.38 -15.72
CA ILE A 534 -6.40 -1.83 -14.80
C ILE A 534 -7.59 -2.39 -15.58
N ARG A 535 -8.19 -3.49 -15.12
CA ARG A 535 -9.47 -3.96 -15.67
C ARG A 535 -10.58 -3.03 -15.21
N MET A 536 -11.36 -2.54 -16.15
CA MET A 536 -12.40 -1.56 -15.83
C MET A 536 -13.58 -2.18 -15.09
N ASP A 537 -13.83 -3.49 -15.18
CA ASP A 537 -14.81 -4.17 -14.32
C ASP A 537 -14.38 -4.15 -12.84
N ASP A 538 -13.09 -4.26 -12.58
CA ASP A 538 -12.52 -4.21 -11.24
C ASP A 538 -12.46 -2.79 -10.68
N HIS A 539 -12.15 -1.80 -11.52
CA HIS A 539 -12.34 -0.38 -11.17
C HIS A 539 -13.79 -0.10 -10.75
N MET A 540 -14.79 -0.64 -11.46
CA MET A 540 -16.20 -0.49 -11.04
C MET A 540 -16.46 -1.11 -9.67
N ASP A 541 -15.84 -2.25 -9.35
CA ASP A 541 -15.97 -2.90 -8.05
C ASP A 541 -15.35 -2.05 -6.93
N LEU A 542 -14.20 -1.43 -7.19
CA LEU A 542 -13.54 -0.46 -6.31
C LEU A 542 -14.42 0.77 -6.07
N VAL A 543 -15.04 1.35 -7.11
CA VAL A 543 -15.96 2.50 -6.94
C VAL A 543 -17.16 2.13 -6.07
N ARG A 544 -17.72 0.92 -6.25
CA ARG A 544 -18.84 0.42 -5.42
C ARG A 544 -18.41 0.30 -3.96
N PHE A 545 -17.24 -0.25 -3.70
CA PHE A 545 -16.70 -0.36 -2.35
C PHE A 545 -16.54 1.00 -1.70
N TYR A 546 -15.90 1.98 -2.35
CA TYR A 546 -15.73 3.31 -1.78
C TYR A 546 -17.07 3.98 -1.50
N TYR A 547 -18.05 3.85 -2.39
CA TYR A 547 -19.39 4.37 -2.18
C TYR A 547 -20.05 3.75 -0.95
N ASP A 548 -20.07 2.42 -0.83
CA ASP A 548 -20.70 1.71 0.29
C ASP A 548 -19.94 1.96 1.61
N TYR A 549 -18.60 2.04 1.56
CA TYR A 549 -17.75 2.29 2.71
C TYR A 549 -17.94 3.70 3.28
N ILE A 550 -17.98 4.73 2.41
CA ILE A 550 -18.30 6.10 2.82
C ILE A 550 -19.66 6.15 3.53
N ARG A 551 -20.68 5.48 2.96
CA ARG A 551 -22.03 5.46 3.56
C ARG A 551 -22.07 4.73 4.89
N ASN A 552 -21.37 3.61 5.01
CA ASN A 552 -21.35 2.81 6.24
C ASN A 552 -20.54 3.51 7.35
N LEU A 553 -19.41 4.12 7.01
CA LEU A 553 -18.65 4.95 7.95
C LEU A 553 -19.47 6.14 8.45
N ASP A 554 -20.24 6.80 7.59
CA ASP A 554 -21.11 7.90 7.99
C ASP A 554 -22.21 7.46 8.98
N ALA A 555 -22.80 6.29 8.74
CA ALA A 555 -23.83 5.70 9.59
C ALA A 555 -23.28 5.17 10.92
N ALA A 556 -22.00 4.79 10.98
CA ALA A 556 -21.39 4.16 12.15
C ALA A 556 -21.14 5.14 13.30
N ASN A 557 -21.42 4.70 14.52
CA ASN A 557 -21.12 5.42 15.77
C ASN A 557 -19.71 5.05 16.26
N LEU A 558 -18.72 5.54 15.52
CA LEU A 558 -17.29 5.43 15.81
C LEU A 558 -16.77 6.63 16.60
#